data_AF-A0A7S2KX95-F1
#
_entry.id   AF-A0A7S2KX95-F1
#
_cell.length_a   1.000
_cell.length_b   1.000
_cell.length_c   1.000
_cell.angle_alpha   90.00
_cell.angle_beta   90.00
_cell.angle_gamma   90.00
#
_symmetry.space_group_name_H-M   'P 1'
#
loop_
_entity.id
_entity.type
_entity.pdbx_description
1 polymer ?
#
loop_
_entity_poly.entity_id
_entity_poly.type
_entity_poly.pdbx_seq_one_letter_code
_entity_poly.pdbx_strand_id
1 'polypeptide(L)'
;LDLCSAMCLEAPSLVTVGFAKSKRVGDEIAAFKIDRACPLAPISVAGFKSTGPAQSKGVEVGWYLDLEATVSGTSKPKMLELLDGLPGVAAKGKTDAKSIEKVLDVVYNNLDDVLAILNGPLLQECSVSLSFSNSCSRQQVKLLPEAYVQYATDQTVGSEI
;
A
#
# COMPACT_ATOMS: atom_id res chain seq x y z
N LEU A 1 -16.84 2.57 -18.63
CA LEU A 1 -16.48 1.61 -17.58
C LEU A 1 -16.94 2.24 -16.28
N ASP A 2 -18.15 1.86 -15.84
CA ASP A 2 -18.70 2.33 -14.57
C ASP A 2 -17.88 1.72 -13.44
N LEU A 3 -17.01 2.55 -12.85
CA LEU A 3 -16.31 2.24 -11.61
C LEU A 3 -17.34 2.34 -10.47
N CYS A 4 -17.99 1.23 -10.18
CA CYS A 4 -18.82 1.09 -8.99
C CYS A 4 -17.88 0.87 -7.79
N SER A 5 -17.54 1.95 -7.08
CA SER A 5 -16.68 1.88 -5.89
C SER A 5 -17.55 1.59 -4.67
N ALA A 6 -17.46 0.37 -4.13
CA ALA A 6 -18.03 0.05 -2.81
C ALA A 6 -17.15 0.70 -1.73
N MET A 7 -17.70 1.63 -0.96
CA MET A 7 -16.99 2.22 0.17
C MET A 7 -17.03 1.29 1.38
N CYS A 8 -15.86 0.84 1.84
CA CYS A 8 -15.76 0.05 3.06
C CYS A 8 -16.11 0.90 4.29
N LEU A 9 -17.04 0.38 5.11
CA LEU A 9 -17.50 1.01 6.36
C LEU A 9 -16.49 0.88 7.52
N GLU A 10 -15.45 0.08 7.34
CA GLU A 10 -14.43 -0.12 8.36
C GLU A 10 -13.63 1.16 8.62
N ALA A 11 -13.30 1.38 9.90
CA ALA A 11 -12.43 2.49 10.26
C ALA A 11 -11.04 2.29 9.62
N PRO A 12 -10.44 3.36 9.09
CA PRO A 12 -9.11 3.26 8.52
C PRO A 12 -8.10 2.88 9.60
N SER A 13 -7.25 1.91 9.28
CA SER A 13 -6.20 1.39 10.13
C SER A 13 -4.88 1.46 9.38
N LEU A 14 -3.83 1.91 10.07
CA LEU A 14 -2.45 1.87 9.61
C LEU A 14 -1.65 1.02 10.57
N VAL A 15 -0.99 -0.02 10.07
CA VAL A 15 -0.23 -0.95 10.90
C VAL A 15 1.18 -1.12 10.36
N THR A 16 2.17 -0.85 11.20
CA THR A 16 3.58 -1.11 10.88
C THR A 16 3.99 -2.50 11.36
N VAL A 17 4.51 -3.30 10.44
CA VAL A 17 4.92 -4.70 10.64
C VAL A 17 6.43 -4.80 10.51
N GLY A 18 7.11 -5.26 11.56
CA GLY A 18 8.54 -5.52 11.55
C GLY A 18 8.86 -6.97 11.14
N PHE A 19 9.72 -7.14 10.14
CA PHE A 19 10.32 -8.40 9.74
C PHE A 19 11.70 -8.51 10.39
N ALA A 20 11.85 -9.44 11.33
CA ALA A 20 13.10 -9.64 12.05
C ALA A 20 14.23 -10.16 11.14
N LYS A 21 15.48 -10.14 11.63
CA LYS A 21 16.66 -10.59 10.88
C LYS A 21 16.57 -12.02 10.32
N SER A 22 15.81 -12.89 10.98
CA SER A 22 15.64 -14.29 10.59
C SER A 22 14.42 -14.55 9.69
N LYS A 23 13.67 -13.51 9.32
CA LYS A 23 12.40 -13.61 8.58
C LYS A 23 12.45 -12.63 7.41
N ARG A 24 12.45 -13.15 6.18
CA ARG A 24 12.32 -12.28 5.01
C ARG A 24 10.88 -11.90 4.79
N VAL A 25 10.66 -10.75 4.14
CA VAL A 25 9.32 -10.32 3.70
C VAL A 25 8.67 -11.42 2.85
N GLY A 26 9.41 -11.99 1.91
CA GLY A 26 8.96 -13.02 0.98
C GLY A 26 8.75 -14.42 1.56
N ASP A 27 9.07 -14.65 2.84
CA ASP A 27 8.72 -15.89 3.54
C ASP A 27 7.21 -15.91 3.90
N GLU A 28 6.61 -14.74 4.09
CA GLU A 28 5.18 -14.55 4.38
C GLU A 28 4.44 -13.96 3.17
N ILE A 29 4.87 -12.82 2.65
CA ILE A 29 4.19 -12.13 1.55
C ILE A 29 4.54 -12.81 0.24
N ALA A 30 3.52 -13.23 -0.51
CA ALA A 30 3.72 -13.90 -1.79
C ALA A 30 4.06 -12.89 -2.89
N ALA A 31 3.26 -11.83 -2.98
CA ALA A 31 3.42 -10.79 -3.98
C ALA A 31 2.62 -9.53 -3.60
N PHE A 32 2.99 -8.43 -4.24
CA PHE A 32 2.24 -7.19 -4.37
C PHE A 32 1.65 -7.08 -5.77
N LYS A 33 0.61 -6.27 -5.94
CA LYS A 33 0.03 -5.91 -7.24
C LYS A 33 -0.25 -4.42 -7.30
N ILE A 34 -0.30 -3.90 -8.53
CA ILE A 34 -0.86 -2.56 -8.75
C ILE A 34 -2.39 -2.65 -8.64
N ASP A 35 -2.96 -1.78 -7.80
CA ASP A 35 -4.38 -1.56 -7.70
C ASP A 35 -4.74 -0.19 -8.31
N ARG A 36 -5.29 -0.22 -9.52
CA ARG A 36 -5.68 1.01 -10.25
C ARG A 36 -7.04 1.56 -9.79
N ALA A 37 -7.77 0.84 -8.93
CA ALA A 37 -9.03 1.35 -8.37
C ALA A 37 -8.77 2.51 -7.39
N CYS A 38 -7.56 2.59 -6.81
CA CYS A 38 -7.18 3.64 -5.89
C CYS A 38 -5.86 4.32 -6.31
N PRO A 39 -5.91 5.47 -7.01
CA PRO A 39 -4.70 6.15 -7.48
C PRO A 39 -3.82 6.69 -6.34
N LEU A 40 -4.37 6.88 -5.14
CA LEU A 40 -3.65 7.36 -3.96
C LEU A 40 -2.97 6.24 -3.16
N ALA A 41 -3.35 4.98 -3.38
CA ALA A 41 -2.76 3.81 -2.75
C ALA A 41 -2.61 2.69 -3.80
N PRO A 42 -1.74 2.88 -4.81
CA PRO A 42 -1.77 2.08 -6.03
C PRO A 42 -1.14 0.70 -5.87
N ILE A 43 -0.68 0.31 -4.67
CA ILE A 43 0.00 -0.96 -4.43
C ILE A 43 -0.68 -1.68 -3.28
N SER A 44 -1.14 -2.91 -3.52
CA SER A 44 -1.78 -3.75 -2.51
C SER A 44 -1.12 -5.12 -2.41
N VAL A 45 -1.33 -5.78 -1.27
CA VAL A 45 -0.94 -7.17 -1.05
C VAL A 45 -1.76 -8.06 -1.96
N ALA A 46 -1.10 -8.81 -2.84
CA ALA A 46 -1.75 -9.74 -3.76
C ALA A 46 -1.99 -11.11 -3.13
N GLY A 47 -1.17 -11.51 -2.16
CA GLY A 47 -1.29 -12.81 -1.51
C GLY A 47 -0.22 -13.08 -0.46
N PHE A 48 -0.44 -14.14 0.32
CA PHE A 48 0.49 -14.65 1.33
C PHE A 48 0.85 -16.11 1.01
N LYS A 49 2.08 -16.52 1.35
CA LYS A 49 2.55 -17.91 1.26
C LYS A 49 2.29 -18.69 2.55
N SER A 50 2.38 -18.00 3.68
CA SER A 50 2.24 -18.59 5.01
C SER A 50 1.89 -17.50 6.02
N THR A 51 1.45 -17.90 7.21
CA THR A 51 1.20 -16.97 8.31
C THR A 51 2.50 -16.45 8.89
N GLY A 52 2.56 -15.13 9.08
CA GLY A 52 3.74 -14.46 9.62
C GLY A 52 3.43 -13.15 10.34
N PRO A 53 4.44 -12.28 10.49
CA PRO A 53 4.31 -10.99 11.16
C PRO A 53 3.17 -10.11 10.67
N ALA A 54 2.90 -10.05 9.36
CA ALA A 54 1.86 -9.19 8.79
C ALA A 54 0.46 -9.73 9.12
N GLN A 55 0.21 -11.02 8.91
CA GLN A 55 -1.06 -11.65 9.30
C GLN A 55 -1.28 -11.62 10.81
N SER A 56 -0.23 -11.76 11.62
CA SER A 56 -0.31 -11.62 13.09
C SER A 56 -0.73 -10.22 13.54
N LYS A 57 -0.59 -9.24 12.66
CA LYS A 57 -1.01 -7.85 12.86
C LYS A 57 -2.34 -7.51 12.18
N GLY A 58 -3.01 -8.51 11.58
CA GLY A 58 -4.31 -8.35 10.92
C GLY A 58 -4.24 -7.83 9.49
N VAL A 59 -3.06 -7.83 8.86
CA VAL A 59 -2.95 -7.44 7.44
C VAL A 59 -3.53 -8.55 6.56
N GLU A 60 -4.40 -8.17 5.64
CA GLU A 60 -5.09 -9.10 4.73
C GLU A 60 -4.75 -8.85 3.26
N VAL A 61 -5.16 -9.77 2.39
CA VAL A 61 -5.05 -9.58 0.93
C VAL A 61 -5.91 -8.39 0.53
N GLY A 62 -5.37 -7.52 -0.32
CA GLY A 62 -6.02 -6.27 -0.72
C GLY A 62 -5.68 -5.06 0.15
N TRP A 63 -5.07 -5.24 1.33
CA TRP A 63 -4.52 -4.11 2.08
C TRP A 63 -3.42 -3.42 1.28
N TYR A 64 -3.37 -2.10 1.38
CA TYR A 64 -2.43 -1.26 0.67
C TYR A 64 -1.09 -1.19 1.38
N LEU A 65 0.00 -1.18 0.61
CA LEU A 65 1.31 -0.84 1.12
C LEU A 65 1.41 0.69 1.20
N ASP A 66 1.48 1.24 2.41
CA ASP A 66 1.71 2.66 2.64
C ASP A 66 3.19 2.98 2.42
N LEU A 67 3.52 3.31 1.17
CA LEU A 67 4.88 3.61 0.74
C LEU A 67 5.45 4.83 1.45
N GLU A 68 4.65 5.87 1.68
CA GLU A 68 5.10 7.08 2.38
C GLU A 68 5.51 6.74 3.82
N ALA A 69 4.65 6.04 4.57
CA ALA A 69 4.94 5.65 5.94
C ALA A 69 6.11 4.66 6.01
N THR A 70 6.24 3.77 5.03
CA THR A 70 7.34 2.79 4.94
C THR A 70 8.68 3.47 4.66
N VAL A 71 8.72 4.37 3.68
CA VAL A 71 9.93 5.11 3.26
C VAL A 71 10.31 6.21 4.25
N SER A 72 9.37 6.71 5.06
CA SER A 72 9.64 7.68 6.13
C SER A 72 9.99 7.04 7.47
N GLY A 73 9.70 5.74 7.63
CA GLY A 73 9.84 4.99 8.87
C GLY A 73 11.26 4.45 9.13
N THR A 74 11.33 3.41 9.97
CA THR A 74 12.60 2.77 10.38
C THR A 74 13.33 2.08 9.22
N SER A 75 12.60 1.67 8.19
CA SER A 75 13.15 1.04 6.97
C SER A 75 13.72 2.03 5.96
N LYS A 76 13.58 3.34 6.21
CA LYS A 76 13.99 4.39 5.26
C LYS A 76 15.34 4.13 4.58
N PRO A 77 16.45 3.81 5.29
CA PRO A 77 17.73 3.60 4.63
C PRO A 77 17.70 2.46 3.61
N LYS A 78 17.07 1.33 3.95
CA LYS A 78 16.97 0.17 3.08
C LYS A 78 16.02 0.41 1.92
N MET A 79 14.88 1.06 2.17
CA MET A 79 13.94 1.38 1.08
C MET A 79 14.56 2.33 0.07
N LEU A 80 15.33 3.33 0.52
CA LEU A 80 16.04 4.23 -0.40
C LEU A 80 17.11 3.51 -1.21
N GLU A 81 17.84 2.57 -0.60
CA GLU A 81 18.79 1.70 -1.31
C GLU A 81 18.11 0.87 -2.40
N LEU A 82 16.94 0.28 -2.10
CA LEU A 82 16.18 -0.51 -3.07
C LEU A 82 15.64 0.34 -4.23
N LEU A 83 15.23 1.58 -3.94
CA LEU A 83 14.63 2.50 -4.92
C LEU A 83 15.69 3.30 -5.70
N ASP A 84 16.96 3.24 -5.32
CA ASP A 84 18.06 4.00 -5.92
C ASP A 84 18.24 3.76 -7.42
N GLY A 85 17.89 2.56 -7.87
CA GLY A 85 17.96 2.15 -9.28
C GLY A 85 16.80 2.64 -10.15
N LEU A 86 15.81 3.34 -9.58
CA LEU A 86 14.68 3.86 -10.36
C LEU A 86 15.09 5.08 -11.20
N PRO A 87 14.62 5.18 -12.45
CA PRO A 87 14.84 6.36 -13.27
C PRO A 87 14.35 7.63 -12.55
N GLY A 88 15.27 8.55 -12.25
CA GLY A 88 14.96 9.82 -11.60
C GLY A 88 15.20 9.86 -10.08
N VAL A 89 15.54 8.74 -9.44
CA VAL A 89 16.07 8.75 -8.06
C VAL A 89 17.56 9.10 -8.11
N ALA A 90 17.97 10.10 -7.30
CA ALA A 90 19.36 10.52 -7.24
C ALA A 90 20.15 9.66 -6.25
N ALA A 91 21.18 8.97 -6.75
CA ALA A 91 21.95 7.93 -6.08
C ALA A 91 22.45 8.24 -4.64
N LYS A 92 22.68 9.53 -4.33
CA LYS A 92 23.30 9.97 -3.08
C LYS A 92 22.86 11.39 -2.72
N GLY A 93 22.18 11.54 -1.60
CA GLY A 93 21.82 12.84 -1.02
C GLY A 93 21.40 12.71 0.44
N LYS A 94 21.50 13.82 1.20
CA LYS A 94 20.99 13.89 2.58
C LYS A 94 19.49 13.57 2.59
N THR A 95 19.08 12.74 3.54
CA THR A 95 17.72 12.23 3.68
C THR A 95 16.86 13.20 4.48
N ASP A 96 16.57 14.37 3.92
CA ASP A 96 15.59 15.29 4.47
C ASP A 96 14.17 15.03 3.89
N ALA A 97 13.15 15.69 4.45
CA ALA A 97 11.76 15.48 4.02
C ALA A 97 11.53 15.80 2.54
N LYS A 98 12.21 16.83 2.00
CA LYS A 98 12.10 17.20 0.57
C LYS A 98 12.68 16.14 -0.35
N SER A 99 13.71 15.42 0.10
CA SER A 99 14.22 14.25 -0.63
C SER A 99 13.21 13.10 -0.66
N ILE A 100 12.42 12.89 0.40
CA ILE A 100 11.40 11.84 0.44
C ILE A 100 10.23 12.15 -0.50
N GLU A 101 9.75 13.40 -0.52
CA GLU A 101 8.71 13.83 -1.47
C GLU A 101 9.14 13.57 -2.92
N LYS A 102 10.38 13.91 -3.29
CA LYS A 102 10.92 13.63 -4.62
C LYS A 102 11.00 12.14 -4.94
N VAL A 103 11.38 11.31 -3.95
CA VAL A 103 11.38 9.85 -4.13
C VAL A 103 9.96 9.34 -4.36
N LEU A 104 8.98 9.81 -3.59
CA LEU A 104 7.58 9.43 -3.76
C LEU A 104 7.04 9.87 -5.13
N ASP A 105 7.36 11.08 -5.60
CA ASP A 105 7.01 11.52 -6.95
C ASP A 105 7.55 10.56 -8.01
N VAL A 106 8.83 10.17 -7.91
CA VAL A 106 9.43 9.21 -8.85
C VAL A 106 8.75 7.84 -8.74
N VAL A 107 8.47 7.36 -7.53
CA VAL A 107 7.77 6.10 -7.28
C VAL A 107 6.39 6.08 -7.95
N TYR A 108 5.58 7.12 -7.76
CA TYR A 108 4.24 7.19 -8.33
C TYR A 108 4.23 7.35 -9.85
N ASN A 109 5.31 7.85 -10.46
CA ASN A 109 5.45 7.93 -11.91
C ASN A 109 6.03 6.65 -12.55
N ASN A 110 6.56 5.70 -11.76
CA ASN A 110 7.24 4.50 -12.24
C ASN A 110 6.72 3.22 -11.56
N LEU A 111 5.38 3.09 -11.43
CA LEU A 111 4.76 2.03 -10.62
C LEU A 111 5.10 0.60 -11.05
N ASP A 112 5.30 0.34 -12.35
CA ASP A 112 5.66 -0.99 -12.83
C ASP A 112 7.08 -1.40 -12.40
N ASP A 113 8.05 -0.47 -12.47
CA ASP A 113 9.41 -0.70 -12.00
C ASP A 113 9.44 -0.85 -10.47
N VAL A 114 8.67 -0.03 -9.76
CA VAL A 114 8.48 -0.16 -8.31
C VAL A 114 7.91 -1.53 -7.98
N LEU A 115 6.89 -1.99 -8.71
CA LEU A 115 6.29 -3.30 -8.49
C LEU A 115 7.31 -4.43 -8.69
N ALA A 116 8.20 -4.32 -9.68
CA ALA A 116 9.31 -5.26 -9.88
C ALA A 116 10.29 -5.27 -8.70
N ILE A 117 10.63 -4.09 -8.15
CA ILE A 117 11.46 -3.97 -6.94
C ILE A 117 10.76 -4.62 -5.73
N LEU A 118 9.47 -4.36 -5.54
CA LEU A 118 8.70 -4.89 -4.41
C LEU A 118 8.53 -6.41 -4.48
N ASN A 119 8.36 -6.97 -5.68
CA ASN A 119 8.17 -8.41 -5.89
C ASN A 119 9.47 -9.20 -6.09
N GLY A 120 10.61 -8.53 -6.25
CA GLY A 120 11.92 -9.15 -6.36
C GLY A 120 12.79 -8.83 -5.15
N PRO A 121 13.63 -7.78 -5.22
CA PRO A 121 14.52 -7.35 -4.15
C PRO A 121 13.87 -7.26 -2.76
N LEU A 122 12.74 -6.56 -2.61
CA LEU A 122 12.13 -6.36 -1.28
C LEU A 122 11.70 -7.68 -0.63
N LEU A 123 11.21 -8.65 -1.40
CA LEU A 123 10.82 -9.96 -0.87
C LEU A 123 12.02 -10.73 -0.29
N GLN A 124 13.26 -10.38 -0.67
CA GLN A 124 14.47 -10.99 -0.13
C GLN A 124 14.98 -10.29 1.15
N GLU A 125 14.44 -9.13 1.49
CA GLU A 125 14.91 -8.33 2.62
C GLU A 125 14.41 -8.84 3.97
N CYS A 126 15.23 -8.60 4.99
CA CYS A 126 14.95 -8.85 6.41
C CYS A 126 15.38 -7.63 7.23
N SER A 127 15.02 -7.57 8.50
CA SER A 127 15.29 -6.40 9.37
C SER A 127 14.68 -5.10 8.83
N VAL A 128 13.54 -5.21 8.16
CA VAL A 128 12.76 -4.08 7.62
C VAL A 128 11.37 -4.06 8.27
N SER A 129 10.79 -2.88 8.38
CA SER A 129 9.38 -2.65 8.71
C SER A 129 8.58 -2.13 7.51
N LEU A 130 7.41 -2.70 7.26
CA LEU A 130 6.47 -2.27 6.23
C LEU A 130 5.18 -1.77 6.87
N SER A 131 4.63 -0.67 6.37
CA SER A 131 3.37 -0.12 6.85
C SER A 131 2.24 -0.47 5.88
N PHE A 132 1.13 -0.99 6.41
CA PHE A 132 -0.03 -1.40 5.65
C PHE A 132 -1.27 -0.64 6.09
N SER A 133 -2.13 -0.30 5.13
CA SER A 133 -3.41 0.35 5.37
C SER A 133 -4.57 -0.45 4.78
N ASN A 134 -5.67 -0.58 5.50
CA ASN A 134 -6.92 -1.16 4.96
C ASN A 134 -7.73 -0.14 4.15
N SER A 135 -7.26 1.11 4.08
CA SER A 135 -7.99 2.21 3.45
C SER A 135 -7.05 3.12 2.66
N CYS A 136 -7.58 3.71 1.59
CA CYS A 136 -6.92 4.77 0.85
C CYS A 136 -6.92 6.13 1.58
N SER A 137 -7.69 6.25 2.66
CA SER A 137 -7.75 7.43 3.50
C SER A 137 -7.27 7.09 4.90
N ARG A 138 -6.41 7.93 5.48
CA ARG A 138 -6.04 7.83 6.90
C ARG A 138 -7.13 8.39 7.84
N GLN A 139 -8.17 9.01 7.28
CA GLN A 139 -9.29 9.56 8.03
C GLN A 139 -10.59 8.84 7.67
N GLN A 140 -11.45 8.62 8.66
CA GLN A 140 -12.75 8.01 8.42
C GLN A 140 -13.56 8.95 7.52
N VAL A 141 -13.95 8.46 6.35
CA VAL A 141 -14.76 9.24 5.42
C VAL A 141 -16.17 9.32 6.01
N LYS A 142 -16.58 10.52 6.39
CA LYS A 142 -17.96 10.79 6.79
C LYS A 142 -18.77 11.11 5.54
N LEU A 143 -19.62 10.17 5.13
CA LEU A 143 -20.57 10.42 4.05
C LEU A 143 -21.57 11.49 4.49
N LEU A 144 -21.77 12.48 3.62
CA LEU A 144 -22.86 13.43 3.78
C LEU A 144 -24.18 12.73 3.41
N PRO A 145 -25.30 13.00 4.11
CA PRO A 145 -26.59 12.34 3.89
C PRO A 145 -27.07 12.37 2.43
N GLU A 146 -26.67 13.39 1.67
CA GLU A 146 -27.11 13.62 0.30
C GLU A 146 -26.36 12.76 -0.74
N ALA A 147 -25.37 11.96 -0.32
CA ALA A 147 -24.44 11.26 -1.21
C ALA A 147 -24.61 9.72 -1.22
N TYR A 148 -25.62 9.16 -0.55
CA TYR A 148 -25.87 7.72 -0.60
C TYR A 148 -27.37 7.40 -0.70
N VAL A 149 -27.71 6.49 -1.61
CA VAL A 149 -29.05 5.88 -1.70
C VAL A 149 -28.93 4.47 -1.11
N GLN A 150 -29.75 4.19 -0.09
CA GLN A 150 -29.94 2.84 0.43
C GLN A 150 -31.12 2.20 -0.29
N TYR A 151 -30.83 1.13 -1.02
CA TYR A 151 -31.87 0.31 -1.64
C TYR A 151 -32.37 -0.72 -0.62
N ALA A 152 -33.69 -0.85 -0.49
CA ALA A 152 -34.28 -1.93 0.26
C ALA A 152 -34.00 -3.30 -0.41
N THR A 153 -34.21 -4.40 0.30
CA THR A 153 -33.87 -5.77 -0.16
C THR A 153 -34.57 -6.17 -1.47
N ASP A 154 -35.64 -5.47 -1.83
CA ASP A 154 -36.46 -5.64 -3.03
C ASP A 154 -36.16 -4.60 -4.13
N GLN A 155 -35.19 -3.72 -3.95
CA GLN A 155 -34.83 -2.70 -4.93
C GLN A 155 -33.47 -2.97 -5.56
N THR A 156 -33.41 -2.81 -6.89
CA THR A 156 -32.18 -2.94 -7.68
C THR A 156 -31.79 -1.60 -8.30
N VAL A 157 -30.49 -1.31 -8.33
CA VAL A 157 -29.93 -0.13 -9.00
C VAL A 157 -30.39 -0.14 -10.47
N GLY A 158 -31.08 0.92 -10.89
CA GLY A 158 -31.60 1.07 -12.26
C GLY A 158 -33.13 1.10 -12.39
N SER A 159 -33.90 0.97 -11.30
CA SER A 159 -35.37 1.17 -11.35
C SER A 159 -35.81 2.63 -11.45
N GLU A 160 -34.85 3.56 -11.46
CA GLU A 160 -35.05 5.02 -11.43
C GLU A 160 -34.43 5.74 -12.64
N ILE A 161 -34.15 5.01 -13.73
CA ILE A 161 -33.75 5.56 -15.04
C ILE A 161 -34.85 5.27 -16.08
#